data_AF-A0A840D7L9-F1
#
_entry.id   AF-A0A840D7L9-F1
#
_cell.length_a   1.000
_cell.length_b   1.000
_cell.length_c   1.000
_cell.angle_alpha   90.00
_cell.angle_beta   90.00
_cell.angle_gamma   90.00
#
_symmetry.space_group_name_H-M   'P 1'
#
loop_
_entity.id
_entity.type
_entity.pdbx_description
1 polymer ?
#
loop_
_entity_poly.entity_id
_entity_poly.type
_entity_poly.pdbx_seq_one_letter_code
_entity_poly.pdbx_strand_id
1 'polypeptide(L)'
;MSMNVQNGDAYVFLNKNLTNLKILHAEFGGLVIYNLKLERGTIQLPEMDKEDMSGSLTVAWSELVLMVQGLSLSQCTRQTRWSPRKK
;
A
#
# COMPACT_ATOMS: atom_id res chain seq x y z
N MET A 1 -12.89 4.57 12.59
CA MET A 1 -12.39 3.27 13.13
C MET A 1 -10.99 3.50 13.65
N SER A 2 -10.70 3.14 14.91
CA SER A 2 -9.38 3.33 15.51
C SER A 2 -8.40 2.28 14.98
N MET A 3 -7.68 2.65 13.93
CA MET A 3 -6.57 1.88 13.37
C MET A 3 -5.44 1.78 14.41
N ASN A 4 -5.13 0.57 14.88
CA ASN A 4 -4.07 0.31 15.86
C ASN A 4 -2.89 -0.40 15.19
N VAL A 5 -1.70 0.22 15.27
CA VAL A 5 -0.43 -0.32 14.77
C VAL A 5 -0.03 -1.64 15.42
N GLN A 6 -0.48 -1.89 16.66
CA GLN A 6 -0.14 -3.09 17.41
C GLN A 6 -0.82 -4.36 16.90
N ASN A 7 -1.79 -4.25 15.98
CA ASN A 7 -2.44 -5.40 15.37
C ASN A 7 -1.55 -6.13 14.33
N GLY A 8 -0.37 -5.58 14.02
CA GLY A 8 0.54 -6.09 12.98
C GLY A 8 0.21 -5.57 11.58
N ASP A 9 -0.77 -4.67 11.45
CA ASP A 9 -1.08 -4.01 10.20
C ASP A 9 -0.02 -2.97 9.84
N ALA A 10 0.30 -2.87 8.54
CA ALA A 10 1.17 -1.84 8.00
C ALA A 10 0.32 -0.67 7.46
N TYR A 11 0.64 0.54 7.89
CA TYR A 11 -0.06 1.76 7.48
C TYR A 11 0.77 2.51 6.44
N VAL A 12 0.20 2.68 5.26
CA VAL A 12 0.88 3.35 4.14
C VAL A 12 0.36 4.77 4.01
N PHE A 13 1.28 5.72 3.96
CA PHE A 13 1.00 7.14 3.78
C PHE A 13 1.66 7.62 2.49
N LEU A 14 0.91 8.38 1.70
CA LEU A 14 1.39 9.02 0.48
C LEU A 14 1.23 10.53 0.61
N ASN A 15 2.20 11.30 0.12
CA ASN A 15 2.05 12.75 0.04
C ASN A 15 1.11 13.14 -1.12
N LYS A 16 0.58 14.36 -1.09
CA LYS A 16 -0.32 14.89 -2.14
C LYS A 16 0.28 14.84 -3.55
N ASN A 17 1.61 14.96 -3.65
CA ASN A 17 2.33 14.95 -4.92
C ASN A 17 2.69 13.52 -5.38
N LEU A 18 2.36 12.49 -4.61
CA LEU A 18 2.65 11.09 -4.89
C LEU A 18 4.14 10.80 -5.15
N THR A 19 5.04 11.54 -4.50
CA THR A 19 6.49 11.38 -4.63
C THR A 19 7.14 10.77 -3.38
N ASN A 20 6.43 10.77 -2.26
CA ASN A 20 6.93 10.23 -1.00
C ASN A 20 5.93 9.25 -0.41
N LEU A 21 6.43 8.08 -0.04
CA LEU A 21 5.69 6.99 0.57
C LEU A 21 6.31 6.67 1.92
N LYS A 22 5.48 6.55 2.94
CA LYS A 22 5.89 6.11 4.28
C LYS A 22 5.08 4.89 4.68
N ILE A 23 5.76 3.86 5.17
CA ILE A 23 5.11 2.68 5.75
C ILE A 23 5.41 2.66 7.23
N LEU A 24 4.38 2.67 8.04
CA LEU A 24 4.46 2.52 9.49
C LEU A 24 4.07 1.09 9.86
N HIS A 25 4.96 0.38 10.55
CA HIS A 25 4.76 -1.01 10.94
C HIS A 25 5.21 -1.20 12.39
N ALA A 26 4.38 -1.84 13.23
CA ALA A 26 4.80 -2.23 14.57
C ALA A 26 5.44 -3.63 14.51
N GLU A 27 6.73 -3.70 14.80
CA GLU A 27 7.48 -4.94 14.86
C GLU A 27 7.78 -5.34 16.30
N PHE A 28 8.25 -6.58 16.49
CA PHE A 28 8.68 -7.05 17.80
C PHE A 28 9.90 -6.24 18.26
N GLY A 29 9.68 -5.28 19.15
CA GLY A 29 10.72 -4.38 19.68
C GLY A 29 10.46 -2.90 19.45
N GLY A 30 9.45 -2.50 18.66
CA GLY A 30 9.08 -1.10 18.52
C GLY A 30 8.37 -0.74 17.22
N LEU A 31 8.26 0.56 16.98
CA LEU A 31 7.61 1.13 15.80
C LEU A 31 8.66 1.45 14.73
N VAL A 32 8.46 0.91 13.52
CA VAL A 32 9.38 1.06 12.39
C VAL A 32 8.72 1.90 11.29
N ILE A 33 9.49 2.82 10.70
CA ILE A 33 9.06 3.64 9.57
C ILE A 33 9.98 3.41 8.38
N TYR A 34 9.43 2.89 7.29
CA TYR A 34 10.08 2.85 5.98
C TYR A 34 9.72 4.13 5.22
N ASN A 35 10.72 4.83 4.68
CA ASN A 35 10.52 6.06 3.92
C ASN A 35 11.12 5.91 2.52
N LEU A 36 10.27 5.96 1.50
CA LEU A 36 10.65 5.99 0.10
C LEU A 36 10.38 7.39 -0.46
N LYS A 37 11.38 7.99 -1.09
CA LYS A 37 11.25 9.27 -1.80
C LYS A 37 11.71 9.09 -3.24
N LEU A 38 10.84 9.38 -4.19
CA LEU A 38 11.18 9.41 -5.59
C LEU A 38 11.87 10.73 -5.92
N GLU A 39 13.05 10.64 -6.54
CA GLU A 39 13.77 11.82 -7.06
C GLU A 39 13.19 12.27 -8.42
N ARG A 40 12.44 11.40 -9.10
CA ARG A 40 11.73 11.70 -10.35
C ARG A 40 10.48 10.83 -10.49
N GLY A 41 9.42 11.39 -11.08
CA GLY A 41 8.16 10.68 -11.33
C GLY A 41 7.21 10.69 -10.14
N THR A 42 6.12 9.92 -10.26
CA THR A 42 5.09 9.79 -9.24
C THR A 42 4.68 8.33 -9.05
N ILE A 43 4.30 7.98 -7.83
CA ILE A 43 3.72 6.69 -7.46
C ILE A 43 2.30 6.65 -8.03
N GLN A 44 2.02 5.65 -8.85
CA GLN A 44 0.70 5.44 -9.40
C GLN A 44 -0.23 4.91 -8.31
N LEU A 45 -1.38 5.57 -8.11
CA LEU A 45 -2.45 5.08 -7.25
C LEU A 45 -3.30 4.06 -8.03
N PRO A 46 -3.86 3.02 -7.38
CA PRO A 46 -4.94 2.26 -8.00
C PRO A 46 -6.11 3.19 -8.30
N GLU A 47 -6.91 2.84 -9.31
CA GLU A 47 -8.16 3.53 -9.60
C GLU A 47 -9.06 3.40 -8.37
N MET A 48 -9.18 4.49 -7.62
CA MET A 48 -10.16 4.62 -6.54
C MET A 48 -11.40 5.27 -7.14
N ASP A 49 -12.57 4.67 -6.92
CA ASP A 49 -13.83 5.29 -7.26
C ASP A 49 -13.97 6.60 -6.46
N LYS A 50 -14.53 7.64 -7.11
CA LYS A 50 -14.62 9.00 -6.54
C LYS A 50 -15.40 9.06 -5.23
N GLU A 51 -16.18 8.02 -4.91
CA GLU A 51 -16.92 7.85 -3.66
C GLU A 51 -16.04 7.32 -2.50
N ASP A 52 -14.92 6.65 -2.79
CA ASP A 52 -13.99 6.05 -1.81
C ASP A 52 -12.83 6.99 -1.41
N MET A 53 -12.85 8.25 -1.84
CA MET A 53 -11.87 9.27 -1.38
C MET A 53 -11.95 9.58 0.13
N SER A 54 -12.83 8.91 0.89
CA SER A 54 -13.09 9.15 2.31
C SER A 54 -12.05 8.53 3.28
N GLY A 55 -10.90 8.05 2.80
CA GLY A 55 -9.68 8.16 3.59
C GLY A 55 -9.00 6.89 4.09
N SER A 56 -9.31 5.70 3.57
CA SER A 56 -8.41 4.53 3.75
C SER A 56 -8.49 3.56 2.57
N LEU A 57 -7.35 3.32 1.93
CA LEU A 57 -7.21 2.35 0.86
C LEU A 57 -6.46 1.12 1.38
N THR A 58 -7.09 -0.06 1.28
CA THR A 58 -6.43 -1.33 1.59
C THR A 58 -5.80 -1.87 0.32
N VAL A 59 -4.47 -2.00 0.32
CA VAL A 59 -3.69 -2.46 -0.84
C VAL A 59 -2.94 -3.74 -0.48
N ALA A 60 -2.93 -4.74 -1.38
CA ALA A 60 -2.10 -5.92 -1.18
C ALA A 60 -0.61 -5.56 -1.33
N TRP A 61 0.27 -6.24 -0.60
CA TRP A 61 1.72 -5.99 -0.69
C TRP A 61 2.27 -6.04 -2.13
N SER A 62 1.78 -6.99 -2.93
CA SER A 62 2.17 -7.10 -4.34
C SER A 62 1.80 -5.87 -5.16
N GLU A 63 0.65 -5.26 -4.89
CA GLU A 63 0.19 -4.05 -5.59
C GLU A 63 1.03 -2.85 -5.16
N LEU A 64 1.34 -2.73 -3.85
CA LEU A 64 2.24 -1.70 -3.34
C LEU A 64 3.61 -1.74 -4.05
N VAL A 65 4.17 -2.94 -4.24
CA VAL A 65 5.44 -3.10 -4.97
C VAL A 65 5.31 -2.64 -6.43
N LEU A 66 4.22 -2.98 -7.12
CA LEU A 66 3.97 -2.52 -8.49
C LEU A 66 3.86 -1.00 -8.56
N MET A 67 3.12 -0.38 -7.63
CA MET A 67 2.97 1.07 -7.54
C MET A 67 4.31 1.77 -7.34
N VAL A 68 5.15 1.25 -6.43
CA VAL A 68 6.49 1.77 -6.14
C VAL A 68 7.42 1.64 -7.35
N GLN A 69 7.30 0.57 -8.13
CA GLN A 69 8.06 0.37 -9.36
C GLN A 69 7.56 1.19 -10.55
N GLY A 70 6.43 1.89 -10.41
CA GLY A 70 5.82 2.67 -11.49
C GLY A 70 5.12 1.80 -12.54
N LEU A 71 4.73 0.57 -12.19
CA LEU A 71 3.98 -0.34 -13.05
C LEU A 71 2.48 -0.10 -12.91
N SER A 72 1.76 -0.12 -14.04
CA SER A 72 0.31 0.09 -14.04
C SER A 72 -0.42 -1.14 -13.48
N LEU A 73 -1.24 -0.93 -12.45
CA LEU A 73 -2.07 -1.98 -11.85
C LEU A 73 -3.16 -2.47 -12.82
N SER A 74 -3.73 -1.59 -13.64
CA SER A 74 -4.77 -1.94 -14.62
C SER A 74 -4.26 -2.85 -15.74
N GLN A 75 -2.95 -2.88 -15.98
CA GLN A 75 -2.32 -3.73 -16.99
C GLN A 75 -1.73 -5.03 -16.39
N CYS A 76 -1.72 -5.17 -15.06
CA CYS A 76 -1.17 -6.36 -14.40
C CYS A 76 -2.25 -7.42 -14.19
N THR A 77 -2.20 -8.52 -14.94
CA THR A 77 -3.09 -9.66 -14.72
C THR A 77 -2.57 -10.55 -13.59
N ARG A 78 -3.31 -10.65 -12.48
CA ARG A 78 -2.99 -11.57 -11.41
C ARG A 78 -3.29 -13.00 -11.84
N GLN A 79 -2.25 -13.83 -11.92
CA GLN A 79 -2.38 -15.25 -12.20
C GLN A 79 -3.01 -15.98 -11.02
N THR A 80 -3.71 -17.08 -11.30
CA THR A 80 -4.29 -17.93 -10.25
C THR A 80 -3.21 -18.40 -9.27
N ARG A 81 -3.54 -18.38 -7.99
CA ARG A 81 -2.69 -18.84 -6.89
C ARG A 81 -3.46 -19.86 -6.07
N TRP A 82 -2.75 -20.85 -5.56
CA TRP A 82 -3.33 -21.83 -4.67
C TRP A 82 -3.84 -21.14 -3.40
N SER A 83 -5.12 -21.29 -3.10
CA SER A 83 -5.72 -20.84 -1.86
C SER A 83 -6.11 -22.08 -1.04
N PRO A 84 -5.69 -22.18 0.24
CA PRO A 84 -6.14 -23.28 1.08
C PRO A 84 -7.67 -23.24 1.19
N ARG A 85 -8.32 -24.40 1.07
CA ARG A 85 -9.76 -24.51 1.37
C ARG A 85 -9.95 -24.18 2.84
N LYS A 86 -10.74 -23.15 3.16
CA LYS A 86 -11.14 -22.87 4.54
C LYS A 86 -11.88 -24.10 5.08
N LYS A 87 -11.37 -24.68 6.18
CA LYS A 87 -12.07 -25.70 6.96
C LYS A 87 -13.19 -25.06 7.75
#